data_AF-A0A523TV63-F1
#
_entry.id   AF-A0A523TV63-F1
#
_cell.length_a   1.000
_cell.length_b   1.000
_cell.length_c   1.000
_cell.angle_alpha   90.00
_cell.angle_beta   90.00
_cell.angle_gamma   90.00
#
_symmetry.space_group_name_H-M   'P 1'
#
loop_
_entity.id
_entity.type
_entity.pdbx_description
1 polymer ?
#
loop_
_entity_poly.entity_id
_entity_poly.type
_entity_poly.pdbx_seq_one_letter_code
_entity_poly.pdbx_strand_id
1 'polypeptide(L)'
;MKQLPSEKYNVAWFKLADCIARGEKERALGVYRLLAHSFDDPALARQLHADILLSFKDERAQEAYQEAAVLYRERDRLIEAAAVYEHLVTLDPNNVFYRTEIIELYQQLGIASKVGQYLYKLIDDLMAQDQWKKAIEISNQYDTAGDLTFTAQLHEQMLFHLINKDLLPDT
;
A
#
# COMPACT_ATOMS: atom_id res chain seq x y z
N MET A 1 32.44 -3.97 -13.32
CA MET A 1 31.89 -4.38 -12.01
C MET A 1 32.81 -3.83 -10.92
N LYS A 2 32.50 -2.67 -10.33
CA LYS A 2 33.27 -2.17 -9.17
C LYS A 2 32.78 -2.96 -7.96
N GLN A 3 33.65 -3.81 -7.42
CA GLN A 3 33.42 -4.44 -6.12
C GLN A 3 33.36 -3.34 -5.05
N LEU A 4 32.19 -3.12 -4.47
CA LEU A 4 32.03 -2.29 -3.28
C LEU A 4 32.77 -2.97 -2.10
N PRO A 5 33.37 -2.20 -1.17
CA PRO A 5 34.09 -2.76 -0.02
C PRO A 5 33.09 -3.38 0.96
N SER A 6 32.78 -4.66 0.73
CA SER A 6 31.71 -5.46 1.35
C SER A 6 31.70 -5.45 2.89
N GLU A 7 32.85 -5.36 3.55
CA GLU A 7 32.95 -5.52 5.01
C GLU A 7 32.37 -4.34 5.81
N LYS A 8 32.53 -3.09 5.34
CA LYS A 8 32.10 -1.91 6.09
C LYS A 8 30.58 -1.77 6.13
N TYR A 9 29.90 -2.14 5.06
CA TYR A 9 28.45 -2.15 4.99
C TYR A 9 27.86 -3.21 5.93
N ASN A 10 28.46 -4.40 5.98
CA ASN A 10 28.02 -5.48 6.88
C ASN A 10 28.08 -5.06 8.36
N VAL A 11 29.14 -4.35 8.77
CA VAL A 11 29.26 -3.83 10.15
C VAL A 11 28.22 -2.75 10.45
N ALA A 12 27.95 -1.85 9.50
CA ALA A 12 26.94 -0.81 9.68
C ALA A 12 25.51 -1.38 9.75
N TRP A 13 25.19 -2.39 8.94
CA TRP A 13 23.92 -3.14 9.03
C TRP A 13 23.78 -3.87 10.36
N PHE A 14 24.83 -4.54 10.82
CA PHE A 14 24.83 -5.20 12.14
C PHE A 14 24.59 -4.19 13.26
N LYS A 15 25.26 -3.03 13.21
CA LYS A 15 25.10 -1.96 14.20
C LYS A 15 23.69 -1.36 14.17
N LEU A 16 23.10 -1.21 12.98
CA LEU A 16 21.71 -0.77 12.85
C LEU A 16 20.76 -1.77 13.51
N ALA A 17 20.93 -3.06 13.23
CA ALA A 17 20.14 -4.13 13.83
C ALA A 17 20.29 -4.19 15.36
N ASP A 18 21.51 -4.04 15.89
CA ASP A 18 21.77 -3.99 17.34
C ASP A 18 21.08 -2.78 17.99
N CYS A 19 21.13 -1.59 17.37
CA CYS A 19 20.41 -0.42 17.87
C CYS A 19 18.89 -0.63 17.87
N ILE A 20 18.32 -1.28 16.85
CA ILE A 20 16.88 -1.64 16.81
C ILE A 20 16.53 -2.61 17.93
N ALA A 21 17.31 -3.68 18.09
CA ALA A 21 17.09 -4.70 19.13
C ALA A 21 17.14 -4.12 20.55
N ARG A 22 17.94 -3.06 20.76
CA ARG A 22 18.08 -2.36 22.05
C ARG A 22 17.04 -1.26 22.29
N GLY A 23 16.16 -0.97 21.34
CA GLY A 23 15.19 0.13 21.49
C GLY A 23 15.79 1.52 21.26
N GLU A 24 17.01 1.63 20.73
CA GLU A 24 17.76 2.88 20.62
C GLU A 24 17.44 3.65 19.32
N LYS A 25 16.22 4.17 19.21
CA LYS A 25 15.70 4.83 18.01
C LYS A 25 16.61 5.89 17.39
N GLU A 26 17.06 6.87 18.19
CA GLU A 26 17.91 7.96 17.67
C GLU A 26 19.27 7.46 17.16
N ARG A 27 19.82 6.44 17.81
CA ARG A 27 21.07 5.81 17.37
C ARG A 27 20.85 5.00 16.08
N ALA A 28 19.75 4.26 15.98
CA ALA A 28 19.37 3.54 14.77
C ALA A 28 19.21 4.51 13.58
N LEU A 29 18.47 5.62 13.75
CA LEU A 29 18.31 6.66 12.73
C LEU A 29 19.63 7.37 12.40
N GLY A 30 20.54 7.53 13.37
CA GLY A 30 21.89 8.02 13.13
C GLY A 30 22.72 7.09 12.22
N VAL A 31 22.71 5.79 12.51
CA VAL A 31 23.42 4.77 11.69
C VAL A 31 22.78 4.66 10.32
N TYR A 32 21.45 4.66 10.23
CA TYR A 32 20.72 4.64 8.97
C TYR A 32 21.07 5.83 8.09
N ARG A 33 21.16 7.06 8.61
CA ARG A 33 21.56 8.25 7.81
C ARG A 33 22.93 8.07 7.17
N LEU A 34 23.89 7.46 7.88
CA LEU A 34 25.22 7.17 7.33
C LEU A 34 25.15 6.11 6.22
N LEU A 35 24.32 5.08 6.40
CA LEU A 35 24.05 4.07 5.37
C LEU A 35 23.30 4.66 4.17
N ALA A 36 22.39 5.62 4.40
CA ALA A 36 21.53 6.17 3.37
C ALA A 36 22.31 6.90 2.26
N HIS A 37 23.45 7.51 2.60
CA HIS A 37 24.36 8.10 1.62
C HIS A 37 24.98 7.10 0.65
N SER A 38 24.86 5.80 0.91
CA SER A 38 25.33 4.74 0.02
C SER A 38 24.22 4.09 -0.81
N PHE A 39 22.95 4.48 -0.61
CA PHE A 39 21.87 4.02 -1.47
C PHE A 39 21.83 4.86 -2.75
N ASP A 40 21.93 4.17 -3.88
CA ASP A 40 21.67 4.76 -5.19
C ASP A 40 20.16 4.90 -5.48
N ASP A 41 19.32 4.30 -4.64
CA ASP A 41 17.87 4.22 -4.80
C ASP A 41 17.12 4.95 -3.67
N PRO A 42 16.59 6.17 -3.93
CA PRO A 42 15.84 6.94 -2.95
C PRO A 42 14.55 6.28 -2.46
N ALA A 43 13.89 5.46 -3.30
CA ALA A 43 12.64 4.80 -2.94
C ALA A 43 12.90 3.70 -1.89
N LEU A 44 13.92 2.88 -2.14
CA LEU A 44 14.37 1.86 -1.19
C LEU A 44 14.88 2.47 0.12
N ALA A 45 15.64 3.57 0.04
CA ALA A 45 16.07 4.31 1.23
C ALA A 45 14.84 4.76 2.05
N ARG A 46 13.85 5.36 1.40
CA ARG A 46 12.64 5.84 2.09
C ARG A 46 11.83 4.70 2.71
N GLN A 47 11.71 3.56 2.02
CA GLN A 47 11.06 2.36 2.56
C GLN A 47 11.79 1.84 3.80
N LEU A 48 13.13 1.74 3.75
CA LEU A 48 13.92 1.30 4.91
C LEU A 48 13.80 2.25 6.10
N HIS A 49 13.73 3.56 5.83
CA HIS A 49 13.43 4.53 6.88
C HIS A 49 12.06 4.23 7.53
N ALA A 50 11.05 3.89 6.73
CA ALA A 50 9.74 3.49 7.22
C ALA A 50 9.80 2.20 8.06
N ASP A 51 10.55 1.17 7.62
CA ASP A 51 10.77 -0.07 8.38
C ASP A 51 11.38 0.22 9.76
N ILE A 52 12.39 1.09 9.82
CA ILE A 52 13.03 1.49 11.08
C ILE A 52 12.02 2.21 11.97
N LEU A 53 11.27 3.18 11.45
CA LEU A 53 10.25 3.90 12.21
C LEU A 53 9.17 2.95 12.74
N LEU A 54 8.72 1.99 11.92
CA LEU A 54 7.73 0.99 12.30
C LEU A 54 8.23 0.08 13.42
N SER A 55 9.52 -0.30 13.41
CA SER A 55 10.13 -1.13 14.47
C SER A 55 10.05 -0.47 15.86
N PHE A 56 9.97 0.87 15.90
CA PHE A 56 9.79 1.64 17.12
C PHE A 56 8.35 2.15 17.33
N LYS A 57 7.38 1.66 16.54
CA LYS A 57 5.98 2.08 16.56
C LYS A 57 5.81 3.61 16.41
N ASP A 58 6.68 4.23 15.62
CA ASP A 58 6.58 5.65 15.31
C ASP A 58 5.46 5.89 14.30
N GLU A 59 4.56 6.82 14.60
CA GLU A 59 3.40 7.17 13.76
C GLU A 59 3.82 7.65 12.36
N ARG A 60 5.03 8.21 12.22
CA ARG A 60 5.58 8.66 10.93
C ARG A 60 5.92 7.51 9.97
N ALA A 61 5.85 6.25 10.41
CA ALA A 61 6.14 5.10 9.57
C ALA A 61 5.20 4.99 8.36
N GLN A 62 3.90 5.27 8.54
CA GLN A 62 2.94 5.16 7.44
C GLN A 62 3.18 6.23 6.37
N GLU A 63 3.37 7.49 6.76
CA GLU A 63 3.73 8.58 5.84
C GLU A 63 5.04 8.24 5.09
N ALA A 64 6.01 7.66 5.79
CA ALA A 64 7.25 7.20 5.19
C ALA A 64 7.07 6.11 4.12
N TYR A 65 6.19 5.14 4.35
CA TYR A 65 5.85 4.15 3.34
C TYR A 65 5.10 4.76 2.16
N GLN A 66 4.17 5.69 2.39
CA GLN A 66 3.47 6.38 1.29
C GLN A 66 4.46 7.10 0.37
N GLU A 67 5.40 7.86 0.94
CA GLU A 67 6.45 8.53 0.17
C GLU A 67 7.30 7.52 -0.62
N ALA A 68 7.63 6.37 -0.03
CA ALA A 68 8.36 5.32 -0.73
C ALA A 68 7.57 4.74 -1.91
N ALA A 69 6.27 4.49 -1.73
CA ALA A 69 5.39 3.99 -2.80
C ALA A 69 5.28 4.98 -3.97
N VAL A 70 5.14 6.28 -3.66
CA VAL A 70 5.14 7.35 -4.67
C VAL A 70 6.47 7.37 -5.43
N LEU A 71 7.61 7.31 -4.72
CA LEU A 71 8.94 7.29 -5.35
C LEU A 71 9.18 6.05 -6.23
N TYR A 72 8.60 4.89 -5.89
CA TYR A 72 8.63 3.72 -6.76
C TYR A 72 7.76 3.94 -8.00
N ARG A 73 6.54 4.48 -7.84
CA ARG A 73 5.62 4.78 -8.96
C ARG A 73 6.25 5.76 -9.95
N GLU A 74 6.88 6.83 -9.47
CA GLU A 74 7.60 7.82 -10.30
C GLU A 74 8.78 7.24 -11.10
N ARG A 75 9.28 6.06 -10.70
CA ARG A 75 10.39 5.35 -11.35
C ARG A 75 9.92 4.16 -12.18
N ASP A 76 8.62 4.07 -12.50
CA ASP A 76 7.97 2.96 -13.20
C ASP A 76 8.10 1.60 -12.50
N ARG A 77 8.39 1.60 -11.20
CA ARG A 77 8.54 0.40 -10.36
C ARG A 77 7.22 0.05 -9.69
N LEU A 78 6.23 -0.23 -10.54
CA LEU A 78 4.83 -0.40 -10.13
C LEU A 78 4.62 -1.62 -9.21
N ILE A 79 5.41 -2.68 -9.37
CA ILE A 79 5.33 -3.88 -8.52
C ILE A 79 5.74 -3.54 -7.09
N GLU A 80 6.85 -2.82 -6.91
CA GLU A 80 7.32 -2.38 -5.60
C GLU A 80 6.37 -1.38 -4.97
N ALA A 81 5.86 -0.42 -5.74
CA ALA A 81 4.83 0.50 -5.27
C ALA A 81 3.59 -0.24 -4.75
N ALA A 82 3.11 -1.24 -5.50
CA ALA A 82 1.96 -2.05 -5.12
C ALA A 82 2.24 -2.83 -3.82
N ALA A 83 3.42 -3.43 -3.69
CA ALA A 83 3.82 -4.15 -2.47
C ALA A 83 3.88 -3.24 -1.24
N VAL A 84 4.38 -2.01 -1.38
CA VAL A 84 4.40 -1.03 -0.28
C VAL A 84 2.99 -0.64 0.13
N TYR A 85 2.09 -0.39 -0.83
CA TYR A 85 0.70 -0.10 -0.48
C TYR A 85 -0.03 -1.33 0.09
N GLU A 86 0.25 -2.55 -0.38
CA GLU A 86 -0.28 -3.77 0.24
C GLU A 86 0.13 -3.83 1.72
N HIS A 87 1.39 -3.49 2.04
CA HIS A 87 1.83 -3.36 3.43
C HIS A 87 1.07 -2.26 4.18
N LEU A 88 0.86 -1.09 3.59
CA LEU A 88 0.07 -0.01 4.20
C LEU A 88 -1.38 -0.43 4.50
N VAL A 89 -2.02 -1.22 3.64
CA VAL A 89 -3.35 -1.81 3.91
C VAL A 89 -3.32 -2.79 5.08
N THR A 90 -2.23 -3.51 5.30
CA THR A 90 -2.11 -4.36 6.50
C THR A 90 -1.97 -3.54 7.78
N LEU A 91 -1.39 -2.34 7.72
CA LEU A 91 -1.22 -1.44 8.86
C LEU A 91 -2.49 -0.65 9.17
N ASP A 92 -3.23 -0.22 8.14
CA ASP A 92 -4.51 0.48 8.26
C ASP A 92 -5.52 -0.07 7.23
N PRO A 93 -6.25 -1.15 7.58
CA PRO A 93 -7.17 -1.83 6.67
C PRO A 93 -8.37 -0.98 6.22
N ASN A 94 -8.72 0.05 6.99
CA ASN A 94 -9.90 0.89 6.73
C ASN A 94 -9.58 2.08 5.81
N ASN A 95 -8.30 2.26 5.47
CA ASN A 95 -7.88 3.36 4.63
C ASN A 95 -8.24 3.10 3.15
N VAL A 96 -9.32 3.73 2.71
CA VAL A 96 -9.78 3.64 1.33
C VAL A 96 -8.72 4.11 0.34
N PHE A 97 -7.93 5.12 0.68
CA PHE A 97 -6.91 5.67 -0.23
C PHE A 97 -5.87 4.61 -0.62
N TYR A 98 -5.34 3.84 0.35
CA TYR A 98 -4.35 2.79 0.03
C TYR A 98 -4.91 1.71 -0.88
N ARG A 99 -6.17 1.32 -0.70
CA ARG A 99 -6.81 0.32 -1.55
C ARG A 99 -7.00 0.84 -2.97
N THR A 100 -7.43 2.09 -3.12
CA THR A 100 -7.55 2.73 -4.44
C THR A 100 -6.21 2.78 -5.16
N GLU A 101 -5.13 3.18 -4.48
CA GLU A 101 -3.79 3.24 -5.07
C GLU A 101 -3.30 1.84 -5.54
N ILE A 102 -3.53 0.78 -4.78
CA ILE A 102 -3.19 -0.59 -5.18
C ILE A 102 -3.99 -1.02 -6.42
N ILE A 103 -5.28 -0.68 -6.47
CA ILE A 103 -6.15 -0.99 -7.61
C ILE A 103 -5.60 -0.32 -8.88
N GLU A 104 -5.28 0.97 -8.82
CA GLU A 104 -4.69 1.71 -9.95
C GLU A 104 -3.37 1.08 -10.42
N LEU A 105 -2.49 0.72 -9.48
CA LEU A 105 -1.20 0.11 -9.81
C LEU A 105 -1.37 -1.26 -10.48
N TYR A 106 -2.30 -2.09 -10.00
CA TYR A 106 -2.58 -3.38 -10.63
C TYR A 106 -3.29 -3.26 -11.98
N GLN A 107 -4.08 -2.21 -12.19
CA GLN A 107 -4.62 -1.89 -13.52
C GLN A 107 -3.50 -1.55 -14.50
N GLN A 108 -2.55 -0.69 -14.09
CA GLN A 108 -1.39 -0.33 -14.92
C GLN A 108 -0.50 -1.54 -15.23
N LEU A 109 -0.37 -2.47 -14.28
CA LEU A 109 0.34 -3.74 -14.46
C LEU A 109 -0.45 -4.77 -15.28
N GLY A 110 -1.73 -4.54 -15.58
CA GLY A 110 -2.60 -5.48 -16.31
C GLY A 110 -2.98 -6.74 -15.52
N ILE A 111 -2.90 -6.71 -14.19
CA ILE A 111 -3.18 -7.87 -13.31
C ILE A 111 -4.65 -7.83 -12.87
N ALA A 112 -5.56 -8.17 -13.79
CA ALA A 112 -7.00 -8.08 -13.58
C ALA A 112 -7.52 -8.87 -12.35
N SER A 113 -6.91 -10.02 -12.04
CA SER A 113 -7.30 -10.83 -10.88
C SER A 113 -7.10 -10.09 -9.55
N LYS A 114 -5.99 -9.37 -9.41
CA LYS A 114 -5.68 -8.55 -8.23
C LYS A 114 -6.58 -7.32 -8.18
N VAL A 115 -6.82 -6.67 -9.31
CA VAL A 115 -7.79 -5.54 -9.42
C VAL A 115 -9.15 -5.96 -8.86
N GLY A 116 -9.72 -7.05 -9.36
CA GLY A 116 -11.03 -7.54 -8.90
C GLY A 116 -11.04 -7.90 -7.42
N GLN A 117 -9.97 -8.55 -6.92
CA GLN A 117 -9.85 -8.89 -5.50
C GLN A 117 -9.86 -7.67 -4.58
N TYR A 118 -9.09 -6.62 -4.91
CA TYR A 118 -9.01 -5.41 -4.10
C TYR A 118 -10.26 -4.54 -4.22
N LEU A 119 -10.86 -4.46 -5.41
CA LEU A 119 -12.11 -3.74 -5.63
C LEU A 119 -13.27 -4.35 -4.86
N TYR A 120 -13.40 -5.68 -4.88
CA TYR A 120 -14.42 -6.41 -4.13
C TYR A 120 -14.34 -6.06 -2.63
N LYS A 121 -13.15 -6.16 -2.04
CA LYS A 121 -12.94 -5.84 -0.63
C LYS A 121 -13.26 -4.38 -0.31
N LEU A 122 -12.87 -3.46 -1.18
CA LEU A 122 -13.15 -2.04 -0.98
C LEU A 122 -14.66 -1.76 -0.97
N ILE A 123 -15.41 -2.37 -1.88
CA ILE A 123 -16.86 -2.20 -1.95
C ILE A 123 -17.55 -2.85 -0.76
N ASP A 124 -17.14 -4.06 -0.38
CA ASP A 124 -17.66 -4.75 0.80
C ASP A 124 -17.45 -3.91 2.08
N ASP A 125 -16.24 -3.37 2.27
CA ASP A 125 -15.90 -2.49 3.41
C ASP A 125 -16.77 -1.21 3.41
N LEU A 126 -17.01 -0.60 2.24
CA LEU A 126 -17.86 0.60 2.14
C LEU A 126 -19.34 0.31 2.41
N MET A 127 -19.83 -0.84 1.95
CA MET A 127 -21.20 -1.30 2.19
C MET A 127 -21.43 -1.65 3.67
N ALA A 128 -20.43 -2.20 4.34
CA ALA A 128 -20.43 -2.43 5.79
C ALA A 128 -20.44 -1.12 6.60
N GLN A 129 -19.81 -0.06 6.07
CA GLN A 129 -19.77 1.28 6.69
C GLN A 129 -20.97 2.17 6.32
N ASP A 130 -22.01 1.63 5.67
CA ASP A 130 -23.17 2.37 5.17
C ASP A 130 -22.85 3.48 4.15
N GLN A 131 -21.65 3.43 3.54
CA GLN A 131 -21.21 4.36 2.49
C GLN A 131 -21.61 3.86 1.09
N TRP A 132 -22.84 3.37 0.94
CA TRP A 132 -23.31 2.70 -0.27
C TRP A 132 -23.30 3.60 -1.52
N LYS A 133 -23.52 4.91 -1.38
CA LYS A 133 -23.39 5.87 -2.50
C LYS A 133 -21.98 5.87 -3.07
N LYS A 134 -20.96 5.85 -2.20
CA LYS A 134 -19.55 5.80 -2.59
C LYS A 134 -19.19 4.45 -3.19
N ALA A 135 -19.77 3.36 -2.67
CA ALA A 135 -19.60 2.03 -3.25
C ALA A 135 -20.11 1.97 -4.71
N ILE A 136 -21.27 2.58 -5.00
CA ILE A 136 -21.84 2.67 -6.35
C ILE A 136 -20.96 3.52 -7.26
N GLU A 137 -20.52 4.69 -6.79
CA GLU A 137 -19.62 5.57 -7.55
C GLU A 137 -18.33 4.84 -7.96
N ILE A 138 -17.71 4.14 -7.01
CA ILE A 138 -16.50 3.35 -7.25
C ILE A 138 -16.81 2.21 -8.23
N SER A 139 -17.88 1.43 -8.04
CA SER A 139 -18.26 0.37 -8.99
C SER A 139 -18.34 0.90 -10.43
N ASN A 140 -19.12 1.97 -10.63
CA ASN A 140 -19.33 2.59 -11.95
C ASN A 140 -18.02 3.08 -12.59
N GLN A 141 -17.08 3.59 -11.79
CA GLN A 141 -15.76 4.01 -12.29
C GLN A 141 -15.00 2.82 -12.90
N TYR A 142 -15.05 1.66 -12.25
CA TYR A 142 -14.28 0.47 -12.63
C TYR A 142 -15.03 -0.48 -13.57
N ASP A 143 -16.34 -0.31 -13.77
CA ASP A 143 -17.18 -1.07 -14.71
C ASP A 143 -16.80 -0.86 -16.19
N THR A 144 -16.10 0.24 -16.50
CA THR A 144 -15.81 0.65 -17.88
C THR A 144 -14.69 -0.14 -18.57
N ALA A 145 -13.99 -1.06 -17.88
CA ALA A 145 -12.71 -1.59 -18.36
C ALA A 145 -12.52 -3.14 -18.37
N GLY A 146 -13.44 -3.98 -17.90
CA GLY A 146 -13.24 -5.42 -18.06
C GLY A 146 -14.12 -6.36 -17.22
N ASP A 147 -14.29 -7.57 -17.79
CA ASP A 147 -14.97 -8.76 -17.29
C ASP A 147 -16.41 -8.56 -16.78
N LEU A 148 -17.37 -8.63 -17.73
CA LEU A 148 -18.82 -8.58 -17.50
C LEU A 148 -19.32 -9.51 -16.39
N THR A 149 -18.62 -10.63 -16.17
CA THR A 149 -18.99 -11.60 -15.13
C THR A 149 -18.66 -11.10 -13.73
N PHE A 150 -17.55 -10.40 -13.56
CA PHE A 150 -17.15 -9.82 -12.27
C PHE A 150 -18.02 -8.61 -11.92
N THR A 151 -18.28 -7.72 -12.87
CA THR A 151 -19.17 -6.56 -12.68
C THR A 151 -20.60 -6.99 -12.37
N ALA A 152 -21.11 -8.04 -13.01
CA ALA A 152 -22.43 -8.59 -12.70
C ALA A 152 -22.53 -9.11 -11.25
N GLN A 153 -21.53 -9.88 -10.79
CA GLN A 153 -21.51 -10.41 -9.41
C GLN A 153 -21.45 -9.29 -8.36
N LEU A 154 -20.65 -8.25 -8.64
CA LEU A 154 -20.52 -7.10 -7.77
C LEU A 154 -21.84 -6.34 -7.63
N HIS A 155 -22.49 -6.02 -8.77
CA HIS A 155 -23.80 -5.36 -8.76
C HIS A 155 -24.88 -6.19 -8.09
N GLU A 156 -24.89 -7.51 -8.30
CA GLU A 156 -25.84 -8.43 -7.66
C GLU A 156 -25.74 -8.35 -6.14
N GLN A 157 -24.53 -8.44 -5.58
CA GLN A 157 -24.32 -8.34 -4.14
C GLN A 157 -24.71 -6.98 -3.58
N MET A 158 -24.38 -5.89 -4.28
CA MET A 158 -24.75 -4.55 -3.87
C MET A 158 -26.27 -4.38 -3.83
N LEU A 159 -26.97 -4.89 -4.85
CA LEU A 159 -28.44 -4.88 -4.92
C LEU A 159 -29.05 -5.65 -3.74
N PHE A 160 -28.56 -6.86 -3.45
CA PHE A 160 -29.04 -7.65 -2.30
C PHE A 160 -28.86 -6.92 -0.97
N HIS A 161 -27.71 -6.28 -0.74
CA HIS A 161 -27.46 -5.54 0.49
C HIS A 161 -28.38 -4.31 0.61
N LEU A 162 -28.62 -3.58 -0.48
CA LEU A 162 -29.52 -2.43 -0.50
C LEU A 162 -30.99 -2.80 -0.28
N ILE A 163 -31.44 -3.89 -0.90
CA ILE A 163 -32.80 -4.44 -0.69
C ILE A 163 -32.99 -4.84 0.77
N ASN A 164 -32.01 -5.54 1.36
CA ASN A 164 -32.09 -5.97 2.76
C ASN A 164 -32.14 -4.81 3.76
N LYS A 165 -31.71 -3.62 3.38
CA LYS A 165 -31.73 -2.42 4.22
C LYS A 165 -32.87 -1.44 3.91
N ASP A 166 -33.80 -1.78 2.99
CA ASP A 166 -34.82 -0.85 2.46
C ASP A 166 -34.21 0.47 1.94
N LEU A 167 -32.99 0.43 1.42
CA LEU A 167 -32.21 1.60 0.95
C LEU A 167 -32.24 1.76 -0.57
N LEU A 168 -33.20 1.13 -1.26
CA LEU A 168 -33.32 1.31 -2.70
C LEU A 168 -33.54 2.80 -3.00
N PRO A 169 -32.76 3.42 -3.91
CA PRO A 169 -33.00 4.79 -4.30
C PRO A 169 -34.41 4.91 -4.90
N ASP A 170 -35.20 5.87 -4.41
CA ASP A 170 -36.46 6.26 -5.05
C ASP A 170 -36.14 6.64 -6.50
N THR A 171 -36.75 5.90 -7.44
CA THR A 171 -36.56 6.03 -8.89
C THR A 171 -36.93 7.40 -9.43
#